data_AF-A0A1V5PYR8-F1
#
_entry.id   AF-A0A1V5PYR8-F1
#
_cell.length_a   1.000
_cell.length_b   1.000
_cell.length_c   1.000
_cell.angle_alpha   90.00
_cell.angle_beta   90.00
_cell.angle_gamma   90.00
#
_symmetry.space_group_name_H-M   'P 1'
#
loop_
_entity.id
_entity.type
_entity.pdbx_description
1 polymer ?
#
loop_
_entity_poly.entity_id
_entity_poly.type
_entity_poly.pdbx_seq_one_letter_code
_entity_poly.pdbx_strand_id
1 'polypeptide(L)'
;MTTQLINRNNYHDILAYLSHCERVRHNGAETVKRKRGLLRHLLEWARDTPFPEAPGIPSHFANYLDSIGQNGQSRSDDKSGPLSPETKKKALEESIRLFKFYLRKDPQRYKSRIITDEWLASLKVVQKHDRIAEHEFYTLDEVECLVTSSPQQDTLTEIRIRAAIALLFLSGMRVGALVTMPLKAFDPRAPHPVIWQWGLYGVETKFDRPITTFLLRNLPSLTTHVLQWDDIVRTNCPDGTLWFTALSRDGTSLLHDAKPGRSRDDAIRKGLHQLCEQTGIPYRHPHCLRHGHIVYAMKRASNMEDMVAIAQNIGHEDVTTTLRVYGRLTQTNLQDTIARISAPPATSNATNLSNADIDRLVERLTSMKVE
;
A
#
# COMPACT_ATOMS: atom_id res chain seq x y z
N MET A 1 35.70 -10.48 6.39
CA MET A 1 34.47 -10.05 7.09
C MET A 1 34.86 -9.63 8.50
N THR A 2 35.08 -8.34 8.74
CA THR A 2 35.39 -7.83 10.07
C THR A 2 34.12 -7.94 10.91
N THR A 3 34.16 -8.78 11.95
CA THR A 3 33.09 -8.89 12.94
C THR A 3 32.90 -7.51 13.58
N GLN A 4 31.94 -6.72 13.10
CA GLN A 4 31.68 -5.41 13.67
C GLN A 4 31.18 -5.61 15.10
N LEU A 5 31.98 -5.18 16.07
CA LEU A 5 31.63 -5.21 17.48
C LEU A 5 30.47 -4.25 17.72
N ILE A 6 29.29 -4.81 18.00
CA ILE A 6 28.11 -4.06 18.42
C ILE A 6 28.13 -3.94 19.94
N ASN A 7 27.94 -2.73 20.45
CA ASN A 7 27.80 -2.48 21.87
C ASN A 7 26.62 -3.28 22.45
N ARG A 8 26.90 -4.16 23.41
CA ARG A 8 25.89 -5.05 24.02
C ARG A 8 24.77 -4.27 24.71
N ASN A 9 25.07 -3.15 25.35
CA ASN A 9 24.06 -2.35 26.05
C ASN A 9 23.11 -1.69 25.05
N ASN A 10 23.62 -1.15 23.94
CA ASN A 10 22.78 -0.59 22.87
C ASN A 10 21.79 -1.63 22.31
N TYR A 11 22.22 -2.89 22.16
CA TYR A 11 21.35 -3.97 21.71
C TYR A 11 20.22 -4.26 22.72
N HIS A 12 20.56 -4.35 24.02
CA HIS A 12 19.57 -4.51 25.08
C HIS A 12 18.60 -3.34 25.15
N ASP A 13 19.07 -2.12 24.86
CA ASP A 13 18.22 -0.95 24.84
C ASP A 13 17.17 -0.99 23.76
N ILE A 14 17.57 -1.41 22.56
CA ILE A 14 16.62 -1.62 21.48
C ILE A 14 15.63 -2.71 21.82
N LEU A 15 16.06 -3.84 22.40
CA LEU A 15 15.14 -4.90 22.81
C LEU A 15 14.14 -4.41 23.87
N ALA A 16 14.59 -3.67 24.87
CA ALA A 16 13.73 -3.12 25.90
C ALA A 16 12.74 -2.07 25.33
N TYR A 17 13.22 -1.22 24.41
CA TYR A 17 12.37 -0.26 23.70
C TYR A 17 11.31 -0.95 22.82
N LEU A 18 11.69 -2.01 22.10
CA LEU A 18 10.78 -2.79 21.28
C LEU A 18 9.74 -3.52 22.13
N SER A 19 10.13 -4.07 23.28
CA SER A 19 9.19 -4.67 24.24
C SER A 19 8.21 -3.65 24.80
N HIS A 20 8.67 -2.42 25.08
CA HIS A 20 7.77 -1.31 25.45
C HIS A 20 6.81 -0.96 24.30
N CYS A 21 7.30 -0.91 23.06
CA CYS A 21 6.46 -0.66 21.89
C CYS A 21 5.39 -1.73 21.68
N GLU A 22 5.68 -2.99 21.98
CA GLU A 22 4.72 -4.10 21.90
C GLU A 22 3.73 -4.05 23.06
N ARG A 23 4.22 -4.00 24.31
CA ARG A 23 3.39 -4.19 25.50
C ARG A 23 2.60 -2.96 25.93
N VAL A 24 3.19 -1.78 25.80
CA VAL A 24 2.60 -0.53 26.30
C VAL A 24 1.97 0.28 25.18
N ARG A 25 2.59 0.29 24.00
CA ARG A 25 2.02 0.98 22.83
C ARG A 25 1.14 0.08 21.95
N HIS A 26 0.95 -1.18 22.34
CA HIS A 26 0.11 -2.16 21.65
C HIS A 26 0.44 -2.27 20.14
N ASN A 27 1.71 -2.09 19.76
CA ASN A 27 2.10 -2.27 18.36
C ASN A 27 2.05 -3.77 18.02
N GLY A 28 1.37 -4.13 16.94
CA GLY A 28 1.37 -5.50 16.44
C GLY A 28 2.76 -6.01 16.03
N ALA A 29 2.93 -7.34 16.01
CA ALA A 29 4.21 -8.02 15.80
C ALA A 29 4.96 -7.57 14.55
N GLU A 30 4.27 -7.39 13.41
CA GLU A 30 4.89 -6.91 12.16
C GLU A 30 5.39 -5.46 12.26
N THR A 31 4.72 -4.61 13.02
CA THR A 31 5.18 -3.24 13.29
C THR A 31 6.44 -3.25 14.14
N VAL A 32 6.49 -4.10 15.18
CA VAL A 32 7.67 -4.26 16.04
C VAL A 32 8.86 -4.81 15.23
N LYS A 33 8.62 -5.81 14.38
CA LYS A 33 9.62 -6.36 13.46
C LYS A 33 10.18 -5.29 12.51
N ARG A 34 9.33 -4.44 11.93
CA ARG A 34 9.77 -3.31 11.09
C ARG A 34 10.61 -2.30 11.88
N LYS A 35 10.17 -1.91 13.08
CA LYS A 35 10.94 -1.02 13.98
C LYS A 35 12.31 -1.59 14.30
N ARG A 36 12.39 -2.90 14.58
CA ARG A 36 13.68 -3.60 14.79
C ARG A 36 14.59 -3.48 13.58
N GLY A 37 14.05 -3.69 12.37
CA GLY A 37 14.80 -3.53 11.12
C GLY A 37 15.33 -2.11 10.91
N LEU A 38 14.55 -1.09 11.28
CA LEU A 38 14.97 0.31 11.22
C LEU A 38 16.07 0.63 12.24
N LEU A 39 15.89 0.20 13.49
CA LEU A 39 16.83 0.43 14.59
C LEU A 39 18.13 -0.38 14.46
N ARG A 40 18.15 -1.43 13.63
CA ARG A 40 19.38 -2.13 13.26
C ARG A 40 20.38 -1.17 12.63
N HIS A 41 19.94 -0.25 11.77
CA HIS A 41 20.84 0.74 11.18
C HIS A 41 21.46 1.68 12.22
N LEU A 42 20.73 1.98 13.30
CA LEU A 42 21.25 2.77 14.42
C LEU A 42 22.34 2.00 15.18
N LEU A 43 22.19 0.68 15.35
CA LEU A 43 23.23 -0.18 15.94
C LEU A 43 24.48 -0.25 15.07
N GLU A 44 24.31 -0.51 13.77
CA GLU A 44 25.41 -0.60 12.81
C GLU A 44 26.18 0.73 12.70
N TRP A 45 25.47 1.85 12.82
CA TRP A 45 26.06 3.19 12.86
C TRP A 45 26.86 3.44 14.14
N ALA A 46 26.27 3.14 15.31
CA ALA A 46 26.91 3.41 16.60
C ALA A 46 28.06 2.44 16.93
N ARG A 47 28.03 1.22 16.37
CA ARG A 47 29.04 0.16 16.59
C ARG A 47 29.26 -0.08 18.09
N ASP A 48 30.47 0.16 18.58
CA ASP A 48 30.90 0.03 19.96
C ASP A 48 30.58 1.26 20.83
N THR A 49 30.26 2.41 20.22
CA THR A 49 29.92 3.65 20.93
C THR A 49 28.56 3.52 21.64
N PRO A 50 28.47 3.76 22.96
CA PRO A 50 27.19 3.76 23.67
C PRO A 50 26.22 4.82 23.11
N PHE A 51 24.94 4.49 23.00
CA PHE A 51 23.92 5.45 22.57
C PHE A 51 23.86 6.76 23.36
N PRO A 52 24.09 6.80 24.69
CA PRO A 52 24.22 8.05 25.44
C PRO A 52 25.29 9.02 24.91
N GLU A 53 26.30 8.50 24.21
CA GLU A 53 27.44 9.24 23.65
C GLU A 53 27.33 9.39 22.13
N ALA A 54 26.20 8.98 21.54
CA ALA A 54 25.95 9.03 20.10
C ALA A 54 26.24 10.39 19.43
N PRO A 55 25.98 11.56 20.06
CA PRO A 55 26.34 12.85 19.48
C PRO A 55 27.85 13.04 19.22
N GLY A 56 28.71 12.28 19.90
CA GLY A 56 30.15 12.31 19.71
C GLY A 56 30.66 11.49 18.51
N ILE A 57 29.80 10.74 17.82
CA ILE A 57 30.20 9.94 16.65
C ILE A 57 30.51 10.89 15.48
N PRO A 58 31.71 10.84 14.88
CA PRO A 58 32.13 11.80 13.85
C PRO A 58 31.23 11.86 12.62
N SER A 59 30.72 10.71 12.16
CA SER A 59 29.77 10.66 11.05
C SER A 59 28.34 10.79 11.57
N HIS A 60 27.63 11.84 11.19
CA HIS A 60 26.22 12.01 11.54
C HIS A 60 25.37 10.84 11.02
N PHE A 61 24.34 10.41 11.78
CA PHE A 61 23.54 9.23 11.43
C PHE A 61 22.82 9.36 10.09
N ALA A 62 22.34 10.56 9.73
CA ALA A 62 21.75 10.80 8.43
C ALA A 62 22.74 10.54 7.27
N ASN A 63 24.00 10.97 7.42
CA ASN A 63 25.06 10.76 6.42
C ASN A 63 25.41 9.26 6.30
N TYR A 64 25.39 8.53 7.42
CA TYR A 64 25.54 7.08 7.40
C TYR A 64 24.43 6.42 6.58
N LEU A 65 23.16 6.77 6.81
CA LEU A 65 22.04 6.23 6.05
C LEU A 65 22.14 6.55 4.54
N ASP A 66 22.71 7.69 4.18
CA ASP A 66 22.97 8.06 2.79
C ASP A 66 24.11 7.27 2.14
N SER A 67 25.10 6.86 2.93
CA SER A 67 26.22 6.03 2.47
C SER A 67 25.85 4.57 2.21
N ILE A 68 24.78 4.06 2.84
CA ILE A 68 24.34 2.67 2.67
C ILE A 68 23.98 2.39 1.21
N GLY A 69 24.60 1.37 0.63
CA GLY A 69 24.36 0.92 -0.75
C GLY A 69 25.06 1.78 -1.81
N GLN A 70 25.89 2.76 -1.41
CA GLN A 70 26.87 3.38 -2.31
C GLN A 70 28.14 2.50 -2.37
N ASN A 71 28.82 2.47 -3.52
CA ASN A 71 30.09 1.75 -3.73
C ASN A 71 30.04 0.22 -3.51
N GLY A 72 28.93 -0.44 -3.85
CA GLY A 72 28.88 -1.92 -3.88
C GLY A 72 28.88 -2.61 -2.51
N GLN A 73 28.69 -1.87 -1.41
CA GLN A 73 28.45 -2.49 -0.10
C GLN A 73 27.07 -3.16 -0.07
N SER A 74 27.09 -4.49 -0.02
CA SER A 74 25.88 -5.31 0.15
C SER A 74 25.20 -4.97 1.46
N ARG A 75 23.89 -4.76 1.40
CA ARG A 75 23.08 -4.64 2.61
C ARG A 75 22.95 -6.01 3.26
N SER A 76 22.81 -6.04 4.59
CA SER A 76 22.57 -7.28 5.36
C SER A 76 21.20 -7.93 5.09
N ASP A 77 20.36 -7.34 4.24
CA ASP A 77 19.05 -7.84 3.81
C ASP A 77 19.03 -8.36 2.35
N ASP A 78 20.20 -8.66 1.77
CA ASP A 78 20.37 -9.26 0.43
C ASP A 78 19.81 -8.40 -0.73
N LYS A 79 19.46 -7.15 -0.44
CA LYS A 79 18.99 -6.17 -1.43
C LYS A 79 20.16 -5.34 -1.96
N SER A 80 20.28 -5.25 -3.28
CA SER A 80 21.21 -4.36 -3.96
C SER A 80 20.69 -2.92 -4.00
N GLY A 81 21.53 -1.95 -3.66
CA GLY A 81 21.26 -0.52 -3.89
C GLY A 81 20.89 0.32 -2.65
N PRO A 82 20.78 1.64 -2.81
CA PRO A 82 20.62 2.59 -1.72
C PRO A 82 19.29 2.45 -0.97
N LEU A 83 19.24 2.90 0.29
CA LEU A 83 17.98 3.03 1.02
C LEU A 83 17.04 4.04 0.35
N SER A 84 15.74 3.74 0.31
CA SER A 84 14.75 4.72 -0.16
C SER A 84 14.67 5.92 0.80
N PRO A 85 14.33 7.13 0.31
CA PRO A 85 14.18 8.31 1.17
C PRO A 85 13.22 8.10 2.34
N GLU A 86 12.13 7.38 2.10
CA GLU A 86 11.12 7.06 3.12
C GLU A 86 11.65 6.10 4.19
N THR A 87 12.47 5.11 3.81
CA THR A 87 13.12 4.22 4.79
C THR A 87 14.12 4.99 5.66
N LYS A 88 14.92 5.88 5.07
CA LYS A 88 15.87 6.73 5.81
C LYS A 88 15.14 7.62 6.83
N LYS A 89 14.08 8.30 6.38
CA LYS A 89 13.21 9.12 7.23
C LYS A 89 12.65 8.32 8.40
N LYS A 90 12.09 7.14 8.14
CA LYS A 90 11.54 6.27 9.19
C LYS A 90 12.59 5.79 10.19
N ALA A 91 13.81 5.50 9.73
CA ALA A 91 14.91 5.11 10.61
C ALA A 91 15.31 6.25 11.55
N LEU A 92 15.40 7.48 11.04
CA LEU A 92 15.68 8.68 11.84
C LEU A 92 14.57 8.94 12.86
N GLU A 93 13.30 8.97 12.43
CA GLU A 93 12.16 9.20 13.31
C GLU A 93 12.08 8.16 14.44
N GLU A 94 12.30 6.88 14.13
CA GLU A 94 12.27 5.82 15.13
C GLU A 94 13.44 5.93 16.10
N SER A 95 14.61 6.33 15.62
CA SER A 95 15.79 6.58 16.47
C SER A 95 15.54 7.76 17.42
N ILE A 96 14.96 8.86 16.94
CA ILE A 96 14.55 9.99 17.79
C ILE A 96 13.56 9.52 18.87
N ARG A 97 12.57 8.68 18.52
CA ARG A 97 11.61 8.14 19.50
C ARG A 97 12.31 7.28 20.56
N LEU A 98 13.31 6.49 20.17
CA LEU A 98 14.12 5.71 21.11
C LEU A 98 14.90 6.61 22.07
N PHE A 99 15.61 7.62 21.57
CA PHE A 99 16.36 8.56 22.42
C PHE A 99 15.44 9.32 23.37
N LYS A 100 14.29 9.82 22.88
CA LYS A 100 13.28 10.50 23.73
C LYS A 100 12.64 9.58 24.76
N PHE A 101 12.53 8.28 24.47
CA PHE A 101 12.08 7.30 25.46
C PHE A 101 13.12 7.17 26.58
N TYR A 102 14.40 7.03 26.23
CA TYR A 102 15.46 6.85 27.21
C TYR A 102 15.81 8.11 28.00
N LEU A 103 15.71 9.31 27.41
CA LEU A 103 15.81 10.58 28.13
C LEU A 103 14.80 10.68 29.29
N ARG A 104 13.63 10.02 29.17
CA ARG A 104 12.60 9.98 30.24
C ARG A 104 12.77 8.79 31.17
N LYS A 105 13.11 7.62 30.63
CA LYS A 105 13.20 6.36 31.38
C LYS A 105 14.47 6.25 32.23
N ASP A 106 15.59 6.74 31.71
CA ASP A 106 16.91 6.63 32.34
C ASP A 106 17.73 7.92 32.10
N PRO A 107 17.34 9.04 32.74
CA PRO A 107 18.02 10.34 32.57
C PRO A 107 19.43 10.37 33.16
N GLN A 108 19.77 9.42 34.04
CA GLN A 108 21.13 9.31 34.60
C GLN A 108 22.11 8.81 33.53
N ARG A 109 21.67 7.84 32.71
CA ARG A 109 22.47 7.31 31.61
C ARG A 109 22.34 8.16 30.36
N TYR A 110 21.12 8.53 29.96
CA TYR A 110 20.85 9.40 28.82
C TYR A 110 20.70 10.84 29.28
N LYS A 111 21.81 11.57 29.28
CA LYS A 111 21.84 12.94 29.81
C LYS A 111 21.36 13.93 28.74
N SER A 112 20.39 14.77 29.10
CA SER A 112 19.84 15.83 28.21
C SER A 112 20.88 16.87 27.79
N ARG A 113 21.97 17.04 28.56
CA ARG A 113 23.11 17.89 28.18
C ARG A 113 23.96 17.33 27.03
N ILE A 114 23.86 16.03 26.75
CA ILE A 114 24.59 15.36 25.67
C ILE A 114 23.63 15.16 24.50
N ILE A 115 22.50 14.50 24.76
CA ILE A 115 21.43 14.31 23.77
C ILE A 115 20.47 15.48 23.89
N THR A 116 20.82 16.58 23.23
CA THR A 116 20.04 17.82 23.25
C THR A 116 18.87 17.76 22.26
N ASP A 117 17.86 18.60 22.47
CA ASP A 117 16.77 18.76 21.51
C ASP A 117 17.25 19.28 20.15
N GLU A 118 18.31 20.09 20.14
CA GLU A 118 18.97 20.57 18.92
C GLU A 118 19.58 19.41 18.11
N TRP A 119 20.32 18.51 18.76
CA TRP A 119 20.88 17.32 18.11
C TRP A 119 19.77 16.37 17.63
N LEU A 120 18.72 16.16 18.42
CA LEU A 120 17.57 15.37 17.96
C LEU A 120 16.87 16.01 16.76
N ALA A 121 16.83 17.34 16.69
CA ALA A 121 16.28 18.08 15.57
C ALA A 121 17.16 18.03 14.31
N SER A 122 18.47 17.79 14.45
CA SER A 122 19.39 17.62 13.32
C SER A 122 19.28 16.25 12.65
N LEU A 123 18.71 15.23 13.32
CA LEU A 123 18.43 13.90 12.77
C LEU A 123 17.28 13.92 11.73
N LYS A 124 17.50 14.60 10.60
CA LYS A 124 16.54 14.73 9.49
C LYS A 124 17.22 14.42 8.17
N VAL A 125 16.44 13.99 7.19
CA VAL A 125 16.91 13.81 5.81
C VAL A 125 16.95 15.17 5.13
N VAL A 126 18.07 15.50 4.47
CA VAL A 126 18.11 16.62 3.52
C VAL A 126 17.33 16.18 2.28
N GLN A 127 16.08 16.64 2.15
CA GLN A 127 15.27 16.32 0.98
C GLN A 127 15.75 17.15 -0.22
N LYS A 128 16.38 16.50 -1.20
CA LYS A 128 16.52 17.08 -2.55
C LYS A 128 15.19 16.88 -3.28
N HIS A 129 14.52 17.97 -3.61
CA HIS A 129 13.18 17.97 -4.22
C HIS A 129 13.20 17.95 -5.76
N ASP A 130 14.15 17.27 -6.38
CA ASP A 130 14.33 17.35 -7.85
C ASP A 130 13.55 16.30 -8.65
N ARG A 131 12.69 15.49 -8.01
CA ARG A 131 11.94 14.43 -8.71
C ARG A 131 10.44 14.52 -8.48
N ILE A 132 9.71 14.79 -9.55
CA ILE A 132 8.29 14.51 -9.63
C ILE A 132 8.18 12.99 -9.82
N ALA A 133 7.89 12.25 -8.75
CA ALA A 133 7.65 10.82 -8.86
C ALA A 133 6.31 10.58 -9.59
N GLU A 134 6.37 10.05 -10.80
CA GLU A 134 5.20 9.48 -11.46
C GLU A 134 4.85 8.17 -10.76
N HIS A 135 3.60 8.00 -10.36
CA HIS A 135 3.17 6.74 -9.74
C HIS A 135 3.06 5.68 -10.83
N GLU A 136 3.77 4.58 -10.67
CA GLU A 136 3.64 3.42 -11.55
C GLU A 136 2.29 2.72 -11.30
N PHE A 137 1.55 2.47 -12.37
CA PHE A 137 0.29 1.75 -12.37
C PHE A 137 0.15 0.89 -13.63
N TYR A 138 -0.77 -0.07 -13.59
CA TYR A 138 -1.20 -0.79 -14.79
C TYR A 138 -2.39 -0.07 -15.44
N THR A 139 -2.37 0.12 -16.75
CA THR A 139 -3.52 0.62 -17.51
C THR A 139 -4.59 -0.48 -17.66
N LEU A 140 -5.82 -0.12 -18.05
CA LEU A 140 -6.84 -1.13 -18.37
C LEU A 140 -6.34 -2.05 -19.48
N ASP A 141 -5.81 -1.49 -20.57
CA ASP A 141 -5.34 -2.26 -21.73
C ASP A 141 -4.20 -3.23 -21.37
N GLU A 142 -3.26 -2.81 -20.50
CA GLU A 142 -2.23 -3.70 -19.97
C GLU A 142 -2.85 -4.84 -19.16
N VAL A 143 -3.84 -4.56 -18.29
CA VAL A 143 -4.51 -5.59 -17.50
C VAL A 143 -5.33 -6.54 -18.39
N GLU A 144 -6.04 -6.01 -19.38
CA GLU A 144 -6.76 -6.82 -20.37
C GLU A 144 -5.81 -7.75 -21.11
N CYS A 145 -4.66 -7.25 -21.57
CA CYS A 145 -3.63 -8.06 -22.20
C CYS A 145 -3.12 -9.15 -21.26
N LEU A 146 -2.78 -8.82 -20.00
CA LEU A 146 -2.30 -9.78 -19.00
C LEU A 146 -3.30 -10.90 -18.70
N VAL A 147 -4.60 -10.58 -18.64
CA VAL A 147 -5.62 -11.58 -18.28
C VAL A 147 -6.14 -12.36 -19.49
N THR A 148 -5.89 -11.89 -20.71
CA THR A 148 -6.31 -12.59 -21.95
C THR A 148 -5.16 -13.34 -22.63
N SER A 149 -3.91 -13.04 -22.28
CA SER A 149 -2.75 -13.82 -22.72
C SER A 149 -2.84 -15.23 -22.13
N SER A 150 -3.07 -16.22 -22.98
CA SER A 150 -3.18 -17.63 -22.60
C SER A 150 -2.32 -18.47 -23.56
N PRO A 151 -1.42 -19.34 -23.04
CA PRO A 151 -0.90 -20.44 -23.83
C PRO A 151 -2.02 -21.47 -24.05
N GLN A 152 -1.99 -22.19 -25.18
CA GLN A 152 -3.05 -23.05 -25.75
C GLN A 152 -3.88 -23.97 -24.80
N GLN A 153 -3.48 -24.19 -23.54
CA GLN A 153 -4.27 -24.81 -22.47
C GLN A 153 -4.01 -24.13 -21.12
N ASP A 154 -5.04 -23.57 -20.50
CA ASP A 154 -4.91 -22.94 -19.18
C ASP A 154 -4.87 -23.98 -18.05
N THR A 155 -3.83 -23.93 -17.23
CA THR A 155 -3.78 -24.65 -15.95
C THR A 155 -4.67 -23.95 -14.91
N LEU A 156 -5.15 -24.66 -13.86
CA LEU A 156 -5.90 -24.01 -12.77
C LEU A 156 -5.10 -22.89 -12.11
N THR A 157 -3.77 -23.00 -12.09
CA THR A 157 -2.89 -21.96 -11.57
C THR A 157 -3.00 -20.68 -12.39
N GLU A 158 -2.97 -20.77 -13.72
CA GLU A 158 -3.08 -19.61 -14.62
C GLU A 158 -4.48 -18.99 -14.55
N ILE A 159 -5.53 -19.80 -14.57
CA ILE A 159 -6.93 -19.33 -14.42
C ILE A 159 -7.08 -18.54 -13.11
N ARG A 160 -6.60 -19.09 -11.99
CA ARG A 160 -6.65 -18.44 -10.68
C ARG A 160 -5.87 -17.12 -10.65
N ILE A 161 -4.66 -17.09 -11.23
CA ILE A 161 -3.81 -15.88 -11.22
C ILE A 161 -4.43 -14.78 -12.09
N ARG A 162 -4.94 -15.10 -13.28
CA ARG A 162 -5.64 -14.14 -14.15
C ARG A 162 -6.89 -13.59 -13.49
N ALA A 163 -7.70 -14.47 -12.89
CA ALA A 163 -8.87 -14.06 -12.12
C ALA A 163 -8.50 -13.16 -10.92
N ALA A 164 -7.42 -13.47 -10.21
CA ALA A 164 -6.93 -12.64 -9.11
C ALA A 164 -6.49 -11.24 -9.58
N ILE A 165 -5.76 -11.15 -10.69
CA ILE A 165 -5.33 -9.87 -11.27
C ILE A 165 -6.55 -9.04 -11.71
N ALA A 166 -7.49 -9.68 -12.43
CA ALA A 166 -8.75 -9.06 -12.83
C ALA A 166 -9.53 -8.53 -11.62
N LEU A 167 -9.69 -9.35 -10.57
CA LEU A 167 -10.45 -8.97 -9.38
C LEU A 167 -9.77 -7.83 -8.60
N LEU A 168 -8.44 -7.82 -8.50
CA LEU A 168 -7.67 -6.73 -7.88
C LEU A 168 -7.90 -5.41 -8.63
N PHE A 169 -7.92 -5.44 -9.96
CA PHE A 169 -8.17 -4.24 -10.76
C PHE A 169 -9.64 -3.80 -10.72
N LEU A 170 -10.60 -4.73 -10.77
CA LEU A 170 -12.04 -4.42 -10.73
C LEU A 170 -12.47 -3.81 -9.39
N SER A 171 -11.90 -4.28 -8.29
CA SER A 171 -12.30 -3.87 -6.93
C SER A 171 -11.40 -2.80 -6.31
N GLY A 172 -10.14 -2.69 -6.75
CA GLY A 172 -9.15 -1.84 -6.09
C GLY A 172 -8.78 -2.33 -4.69
N MET A 173 -9.11 -3.55 -4.30
CA MET A 173 -8.80 -4.09 -2.97
C MET A 173 -7.29 -4.34 -2.78
N ARG A 174 -6.87 -4.63 -1.54
CA ARG A 174 -5.48 -5.00 -1.26
C ARG A 174 -5.28 -6.49 -1.52
N VAL A 175 -4.09 -6.85 -2.01
CA VAL A 175 -3.71 -8.26 -2.24
C VAL A 175 -3.88 -9.12 -0.99
N GLY A 176 -3.57 -8.59 0.20
CA GLY A 176 -3.77 -9.28 1.48
C GLY A 176 -5.23 -9.61 1.77
N ALA A 177 -6.15 -8.71 1.43
CA ALA A 177 -7.58 -8.94 1.59
C ALA A 177 -8.06 -10.03 0.61
N LEU A 178 -7.61 -9.97 -0.65
CA LEU A 178 -7.97 -10.99 -1.65
C LEU A 178 -7.57 -12.40 -1.21
N VAL A 179 -6.32 -12.57 -0.76
CA VAL A 179 -5.80 -13.91 -0.43
C VAL A 179 -6.40 -14.49 0.85
N THR A 180 -7.07 -13.68 1.67
CA THR A 180 -7.74 -14.08 2.92
C THR A 180 -9.26 -14.08 2.82
N MET A 181 -9.82 -13.69 1.68
CA MET A 181 -11.26 -13.61 1.45
C MET A 181 -11.89 -15.00 1.28
N PRO A 182 -12.89 -15.41 2.08
CA PRO A 182 -13.68 -16.61 1.81
C PRO A 182 -14.69 -16.40 0.68
N LEU A 183 -15.17 -17.48 0.05
CA LEU A 183 -16.19 -17.44 -1.00
C LEU A 183 -17.47 -16.69 -0.56
N LYS A 184 -17.91 -16.91 0.67
CA LYS A 184 -19.09 -16.22 1.23
C LYS A 184 -18.93 -14.70 1.38
N ALA A 185 -17.71 -14.17 1.30
CA ALA A 185 -17.43 -12.74 1.39
C ALA A 185 -17.51 -12.04 0.02
N PHE A 186 -17.88 -12.75 -1.04
CA PHE A 186 -18.00 -12.21 -2.39
C PHE A 186 -19.30 -12.64 -3.04
N ASP A 187 -20.06 -11.68 -3.56
CA ASP A 187 -21.19 -11.91 -4.44
C ASP A 187 -20.93 -11.24 -5.80
N PRO A 188 -20.42 -12.01 -6.79
CA PRO A 188 -20.16 -11.49 -8.13
C PRO A 188 -21.42 -11.32 -8.99
N ARG A 189 -22.55 -11.92 -8.60
CA ARG A 189 -23.77 -12.02 -9.44
C ARG A 189 -24.90 -11.10 -8.97
N ALA A 190 -24.73 -10.42 -7.84
CA ALA A 190 -25.60 -9.32 -7.43
C ALA A 190 -25.72 -8.24 -8.52
N PRO A 191 -26.83 -7.46 -8.56
CA PRO A 191 -26.98 -6.32 -9.47
C PRO A 191 -25.83 -5.30 -9.35
N HIS A 192 -25.25 -5.22 -8.15
CA HIS A 192 -24.02 -4.52 -7.86
C HIS A 192 -23.03 -5.52 -7.24
N PRO A 193 -22.12 -6.12 -8.03
CA PRO A 193 -21.16 -7.09 -7.53
C PRO A 193 -20.38 -6.51 -6.35
N VAL A 194 -20.31 -7.27 -5.26
CA VAL A 194 -19.91 -6.75 -3.95
C VAL A 194 -18.98 -7.71 -3.22
N ILE A 195 -17.99 -7.14 -2.55
CA ILE A 195 -17.06 -7.83 -1.68
C ILE A 195 -17.14 -7.25 -0.27
N TRP A 196 -17.38 -8.12 0.71
CA TRP A 196 -17.39 -7.78 2.13
C TRP A 196 -16.01 -8.04 2.73
N GLN A 197 -15.14 -7.03 2.72
CA GLN A 197 -13.81 -7.08 3.36
C GLN A 197 -13.95 -6.86 4.87
N TRP A 198 -14.70 -7.73 5.54
CA TRP A 198 -15.00 -7.64 6.96
C TRP A 198 -14.16 -8.66 7.74
N GLY A 199 -13.53 -8.20 8.83
CA GLY A 199 -12.80 -9.10 9.73
C GLY A 199 -13.67 -10.22 10.30
N LEU A 200 -14.98 -9.99 10.46
CA LEU A 200 -15.96 -11.00 10.88
C LEU A 200 -16.04 -12.20 9.91
N TYR A 201 -15.76 -11.99 8.63
CA TYR A 201 -15.69 -13.06 7.64
C TYR A 201 -14.29 -13.68 7.51
N GLY A 202 -13.30 -13.19 8.26
CA GLY A 202 -11.92 -13.66 8.20
C GLY A 202 -11.05 -12.94 7.16
N VAL A 203 -11.54 -11.84 6.57
CA VAL A 203 -10.75 -11.02 5.63
C VAL A 203 -9.77 -10.15 6.40
N GLU A 204 -8.48 -10.25 6.08
CA GLU A 204 -7.44 -9.40 6.67
C GLU A 204 -7.41 -8.05 5.95
N THR A 205 -7.87 -7.00 6.63
CA THR A 205 -7.75 -5.62 6.16
C THR A 205 -6.72 -4.85 6.97
N LYS A 206 -6.23 -3.74 6.40
CA LYS A 206 -5.30 -2.87 7.12
C LYS A 206 -6.05 -2.23 8.29
N PHE A 207 -5.59 -2.49 9.52
CA PHE A 207 -6.19 -2.03 10.78
C PHE A 207 -7.56 -2.66 11.12
N ASP A 208 -7.88 -3.83 10.58
CA ASP A 208 -9.11 -4.58 10.85
C ASP A 208 -10.42 -3.81 10.60
N ARG A 209 -10.34 -2.77 9.77
CA ARG A 209 -11.51 -1.95 9.44
C ARG A 209 -12.37 -2.67 8.40
N PRO A 210 -13.69 -2.81 8.65
CA PRO A 210 -14.60 -3.38 7.67
C PRO A 210 -14.73 -2.43 6.48
N ILE A 211 -14.60 -2.96 5.27
CA ILE A 211 -14.85 -2.23 4.03
C ILE A 211 -15.80 -3.07 3.18
N THR A 212 -16.84 -2.45 2.65
CA THR A 212 -17.67 -3.04 1.60
C THR A 212 -17.23 -2.44 0.27
N THR A 213 -16.80 -3.29 -0.66
CA THR A 213 -16.23 -2.85 -1.93
C THR A 213 -17.10 -3.32 -3.08
N PHE A 214 -17.46 -2.39 -3.95
CA PHE A 214 -18.17 -2.64 -5.20
C PHE A 214 -17.18 -2.68 -6.36
N LEU A 215 -17.49 -3.50 -7.36
CA LEU A 215 -16.63 -3.66 -8.55
C LEU A 215 -16.96 -2.60 -9.61
N LEU A 216 -15.93 -2.20 -10.36
CA LEU A 216 -16.11 -1.51 -11.63
C LEU A 216 -16.93 -2.38 -12.58
N ARG A 217 -17.94 -1.78 -13.20
CA ARG A 217 -18.81 -2.46 -14.16
C ARG A 217 -18.34 -2.18 -15.59
N ASN A 218 -18.88 -2.95 -16.53
CA ASN A 218 -18.68 -2.80 -17.97
C ASN A 218 -17.25 -3.10 -18.45
N LEU A 219 -16.56 -4.02 -17.77
CA LEU A 219 -15.25 -4.55 -18.16
C LEU A 219 -15.35 -6.07 -18.37
N PRO A 220 -16.08 -6.53 -19.41
CA PRO A 220 -16.41 -7.95 -19.59
C PRO A 220 -15.17 -8.82 -19.73
N SER A 221 -14.12 -8.30 -20.38
CA SER A 221 -12.78 -8.92 -20.48
C SER A 221 -12.24 -9.36 -19.12
N LEU A 222 -12.38 -8.55 -18.07
CA LEU A 222 -11.93 -8.86 -16.71
C LEU A 222 -12.99 -9.70 -15.97
N THR A 223 -14.27 -9.31 -16.06
CA THR A 223 -15.35 -9.97 -15.32
C THR A 223 -15.47 -11.45 -15.68
N THR A 224 -15.29 -11.83 -16.94
CA THR A 224 -15.35 -13.23 -17.38
C THR A 224 -14.35 -14.11 -16.64
N HIS A 225 -13.12 -13.65 -16.45
CA HIS A 225 -12.08 -14.41 -15.72
C HIS A 225 -12.42 -14.58 -14.23
N VAL A 226 -12.97 -13.53 -13.62
CA VAL A 226 -13.42 -13.58 -12.22
C VAL A 226 -14.55 -14.58 -12.04
N LEU A 227 -15.55 -14.54 -12.92
CA LEU A 227 -16.70 -15.45 -12.86
C LEU A 227 -16.29 -16.91 -13.11
N GLN A 228 -15.44 -17.14 -14.12
CA GLN A 228 -14.92 -18.48 -14.43
C GLN A 228 -14.24 -19.13 -13.22
N TRP A 229 -13.35 -18.40 -12.54
CA TRP A 229 -12.69 -18.92 -11.35
C TRP A 229 -13.66 -19.08 -10.17
N ASP A 230 -14.56 -18.12 -9.96
CA ASP A 230 -15.57 -18.19 -8.91
C ASP A 230 -16.48 -19.43 -9.07
N ASP A 231 -16.90 -19.75 -10.30
CA ASP A 231 -17.65 -20.98 -10.62
C ASP A 231 -16.84 -22.23 -10.28
N ILE A 232 -15.57 -22.30 -10.73
CA ILE A 232 -14.69 -23.43 -10.44
C ILE A 232 -14.60 -23.70 -8.94
N VAL A 233 -14.38 -22.67 -8.12
CA VAL A 233 -14.24 -22.87 -6.67
C VAL A 233 -15.58 -23.19 -6.02
N ARG A 234 -16.67 -22.49 -6.34
CA ARG A 234 -17.98 -22.75 -5.72
C ARG A 234 -18.56 -24.11 -6.05
N THR A 235 -18.31 -24.62 -7.26
CA THR A 235 -18.75 -25.97 -7.64
C THR A 235 -17.98 -27.07 -6.89
N ASN A 236 -16.72 -26.83 -6.54
CA ASN A 236 -15.81 -27.86 -6.04
C ASN A 236 -15.42 -27.71 -4.56
N CYS A 237 -15.84 -26.63 -3.89
CA CYS A 237 -15.40 -26.31 -2.54
C CYS A 237 -16.55 -25.75 -1.69
N PRO A 238 -16.56 -25.99 -0.36
CA PRO A 238 -17.54 -25.38 0.55
C PRO A 238 -17.41 -23.85 0.62
N ASP A 239 -18.47 -23.15 1.01
CA ASP A 239 -18.54 -21.67 1.13
C ASP A 239 -17.51 -21.04 2.09
N GLY A 240 -17.01 -21.82 3.06
CA GLY A 240 -15.96 -21.39 3.98
C GLY A 240 -14.56 -21.34 3.35
N THR A 241 -14.40 -21.89 2.15
CA THR A 241 -13.13 -21.92 1.43
C THR A 241 -12.72 -20.53 0.99
N LEU A 242 -11.42 -20.25 0.99
CA LEU A 242 -10.88 -19.01 0.44
C LEU A 242 -11.16 -18.92 -1.05
N TRP A 243 -11.55 -17.75 -1.55
CA TRP A 243 -11.71 -17.51 -2.98
C TRP A 243 -10.38 -17.71 -3.72
N PHE A 244 -9.26 -17.26 -3.15
CA PHE A 244 -7.91 -17.61 -3.63
C PHE A 244 -7.47 -18.98 -3.06
N THR A 245 -8.18 -20.03 -3.45
CA THR A 245 -8.02 -21.42 -2.94
C THR A 245 -6.61 -21.94 -3.16
N ALA A 246 -6.08 -22.73 -2.22
CA ALA A 246 -4.81 -23.44 -2.40
C ALA A 246 -4.93 -24.50 -3.52
N LEU A 247 -3.82 -24.76 -4.21
CA LEU A 247 -3.73 -25.76 -5.27
C LEU A 247 -2.68 -26.81 -4.91
N SER A 248 -2.81 -28.00 -5.48
CA SER A 248 -1.79 -29.04 -5.45
C SER A 248 -0.49 -28.56 -6.10
N ARG A 249 0.63 -29.26 -5.84
CA ARG A 249 1.97 -28.83 -6.34
C ARG A 249 2.06 -28.80 -7.86
N ASP A 250 1.36 -29.71 -8.52
CA ASP A 250 1.20 -29.81 -9.96
C ASP A 250 0.14 -28.85 -10.51
N GLY A 251 -0.59 -28.14 -9.64
CA GLY A 251 -1.57 -27.13 -10.02
C GLY A 251 -2.85 -27.69 -10.66
N THR A 252 -3.14 -28.98 -10.47
CA THR A 252 -4.26 -29.68 -11.14
C THR A 252 -5.50 -29.80 -10.26
N SER A 253 -5.36 -29.66 -8.94
CA SER A 253 -6.44 -29.93 -7.98
C SER A 253 -6.59 -28.83 -6.92
N LEU A 254 -7.83 -28.55 -6.51
CA LEU A 254 -8.17 -27.61 -5.44
C LEU A 254 -7.96 -28.26 -4.06
N LEU A 255 -7.22 -27.58 -3.18
CA LEU A 255 -6.96 -28.03 -1.81
C LEU A 255 -7.78 -27.19 -0.82
N HIS A 256 -9.07 -27.47 -0.71
CA HIS A 256 -9.99 -26.70 0.15
C HIS A 256 -9.77 -26.94 1.65
N ASP A 257 -9.35 -28.15 2.05
CA ASP A 257 -9.06 -28.50 3.45
C ASP A 257 -7.65 -28.10 3.91
N ALA A 258 -6.80 -27.63 2.99
CA ALA A 258 -5.43 -27.27 3.33
C ALA A 258 -5.40 -25.97 4.13
N LYS A 259 -4.65 -25.97 5.25
CA LYS A 259 -4.39 -24.75 6.00
C LYS A 259 -3.67 -23.73 5.10
N PRO A 260 -4.22 -22.52 4.89
CA PRO A 260 -3.62 -21.54 4.01
C PRO A 260 -2.22 -21.14 4.46
N GLY A 261 -1.24 -21.16 3.54
CA GLY A 261 0.13 -20.72 3.82
C GLY A 261 0.22 -19.21 4.09
N ARG A 262 1.31 -18.78 4.74
CA ARG A 262 1.55 -17.36 5.09
C ARG A 262 1.97 -16.47 3.92
N SER A 263 2.45 -17.05 2.81
CA SER A 263 3.01 -16.33 1.65
C SER A 263 2.13 -16.40 0.40
N ARG A 264 0.81 -16.26 0.57
CA ARG A 264 -0.14 -16.33 -0.57
C ARG A 264 -0.03 -15.11 -1.49
N ASP A 265 0.31 -13.95 -0.94
CA ASP A 265 0.60 -12.72 -1.69
C ASP A 265 1.81 -12.89 -2.62
N ASP A 266 2.81 -13.66 -2.21
CA ASP A 266 3.96 -14.00 -3.06
C ASP A 266 3.56 -14.87 -4.26
N ALA A 267 2.51 -15.70 -4.15
CA ALA A 267 2.00 -16.49 -5.29
C ALA A 267 1.42 -15.56 -6.37
N ILE A 268 0.63 -14.56 -5.97
CA ILE A 268 0.12 -13.53 -6.89
C ILE A 268 1.28 -12.73 -7.48
N ARG A 269 2.27 -12.35 -6.68
CA ARG A 269 3.45 -11.63 -7.15
C ARG A 269 4.20 -12.40 -8.24
N LYS A 270 4.47 -13.68 -8.01
CA LYS A 270 5.17 -14.56 -8.96
C LYS A 270 4.35 -14.76 -10.23
N GLY A 271 3.06 -15.05 -10.10
CA GLY A 271 2.17 -15.23 -11.25
C GLY A 271 2.06 -13.96 -12.11
N LEU A 272 1.93 -12.79 -11.47
CA LEU A 272 1.94 -11.51 -12.20
C LEU A 272 3.26 -11.27 -12.93
N HIS A 273 4.40 -11.61 -12.31
CA HIS A 273 5.71 -11.50 -12.97
C HIS A 273 5.79 -12.36 -14.23
N GLN A 274 5.33 -13.62 -14.15
CA GLN A 274 5.32 -14.53 -15.29
C GLN A 274 4.42 -14.02 -16.43
N LEU A 275 3.24 -13.51 -16.12
CA LEU A 275 2.34 -12.92 -17.12
C LEU A 275 2.95 -11.67 -17.77
N CYS A 276 3.62 -10.82 -16.99
CA CYS A 276 4.37 -9.68 -17.51
C CYS A 276 5.49 -10.10 -18.48
N GLU A 277 6.27 -11.13 -18.12
CA GLU A 277 7.31 -11.68 -19.01
C GLU A 277 6.73 -12.24 -20.31
N GLN A 278 5.60 -12.95 -20.24
CA GLN A 278 4.93 -13.55 -21.40
C GLN A 278 4.34 -12.50 -22.36
N THR A 279 3.82 -11.39 -21.82
CA THR A 279 3.17 -10.33 -22.60
C THR A 279 4.13 -9.21 -23.02
N GLY A 280 5.35 -9.20 -22.47
CA GLY A 280 6.30 -8.10 -22.64
C GLY A 280 5.92 -6.82 -21.89
N ILE A 281 4.91 -6.86 -21.01
CA ILE A 281 4.51 -5.72 -20.18
C ILE A 281 5.50 -5.56 -19.03
N PRO A 282 6.03 -4.35 -18.77
CA PRO A 282 6.95 -4.13 -17.65
C PRO A 282 6.31 -4.52 -16.31
N TYR A 283 7.01 -5.36 -15.55
CA TYR A 283 6.54 -5.79 -14.24
C TYR A 283 6.51 -4.62 -13.25
N ARG A 284 5.34 -4.45 -12.62
CA ARG A 284 5.09 -3.56 -11.49
C ARG A 284 4.47 -4.38 -10.36
N HIS A 285 4.72 -4.00 -9.11
CA HIS A 285 4.20 -4.75 -7.96
C HIS A 285 2.65 -4.83 -7.96
N PRO A 286 2.03 -5.88 -7.37
CA PRO A 286 0.56 -6.03 -7.35
C PRO A 286 -0.21 -4.83 -6.81
N HIS A 287 0.39 -4.00 -5.96
CA HIS A 287 -0.25 -2.76 -5.49
C HIS A 287 -0.50 -1.74 -6.62
N CYS A 288 0.26 -1.79 -7.71
CA CYS A 288 0.09 -0.97 -8.91
C CYS A 288 -1.21 -1.28 -9.67
N LEU A 289 -1.82 -2.45 -9.49
CA LEU A 289 -3.16 -2.75 -10.01
C LEU A 289 -4.22 -1.88 -9.33
N ARG A 290 -4.09 -1.67 -8.02
CA ARG A 290 -4.96 -0.75 -7.26
C ARG A 290 -4.72 0.69 -7.68
N HIS A 291 -3.47 1.10 -7.95
CA HIS A 291 -3.21 2.42 -8.54
C HIS A 291 -3.93 2.56 -9.90
N GLY A 292 -3.86 1.52 -10.74
CA GLY A 292 -4.54 1.45 -12.04
C GLY A 292 -6.06 1.61 -11.91
N HIS A 293 -6.69 0.86 -11.00
CA HIS A 293 -8.11 0.98 -10.66
C HIS A 293 -8.50 2.43 -10.33
N ILE A 294 -7.73 3.08 -9.44
CA ILE A 294 -8.04 4.43 -8.96
C ILE A 294 -7.88 5.45 -10.10
N VAL A 295 -6.80 5.36 -10.88
CA VAL A 295 -6.59 6.23 -12.04
C VAL A 295 -7.69 6.03 -13.08
N TYR A 296 -8.08 4.79 -13.36
CA TYR A 296 -9.17 4.45 -14.28
C TYR A 296 -10.51 5.06 -13.85
N ALA A 297 -10.84 4.93 -12.56
CA ALA A 297 -12.08 5.45 -11.98
C ALA A 297 -12.08 6.98 -11.92
N MET A 298 -10.97 7.60 -11.49
CA MET A 298 -10.84 9.06 -11.42
C MET A 298 -10.98 9.73 -12.78
N LYS A 299 -10.47 9.13 -13.86
CA LYS A 299 -10.64 9.66 -15.23
C LYS A 299 -12.10 9.67 -15.69
N ARG A 300 -12.99 8.94 -15.00
CA ARG A 300 -14.44 8.85 -15.29
C ARG A 300 -15.30 9.53 -14.24
N ALA A 301 -14.70 9.97 -13.13
CA ALA A 301 -15.39 10.76 -12.12
C ALA A 301 -15.78 12.11 -12.72
N SER A 302 -17.04 12.47 -12.59
CA SER A 302 -17.62 13.70 -13.12
C SER A 302 -17.79 14.77 -12.03
N ASN A 303 -17.87 14.37 -10.77
CA ASN A 303 -18.10 15.26 -9.64
C ASN A 303 -17.37 14.81 -8.36
N MET A 304 -17.54 15.57 -7.27
CA MET A 304 -16.93 15.26 -5.98
C MET A 304 -17.53 14.02 -5.31
N GLU A 305 -18.81 13.72 -5.55
CA GLU A 305 -19.46 12.52 -5.01
C GLU A 305 -18.80 11.26 -5.57
N ASP A 306 -18.51 11.22 -6.87
CA ASP A 306 -17.75 10.13 -7.51
C ASP A 306 -16.37 9.96 -6.85
N MET A 307 -15.68 11.06 -6.57
CA MET A 307 -14.37 11.05 -5.93
C MET A 307 -14.42 10.51 -4.49
N VAL A 308 -15.45 10.89 -3.74
CA VAL A 308 -15.72 10.37 -2.39
C VAL A 308 -16.06 8.87 -2.46
N ALA A 309 -16.92 8.47 -3.39
CA ALA A 309 -17.29 7.07 -3.60
C ALA A 309 -16.06 6.22 -3.92
N ILE A 310 -15.17 6.67 -4.83
CA ILE A 310 -13.91 5.99 -5.14
C ILE A 310 -13.04 5.86 -3.87
N ALA A 311 -12.87 6.94 -3.10
CA ALA A 311 -12.05 6.94 -1.90
C ALA A 311 -12.59 5.98 -0.82
N GLN A 312 -13.90 5.96 -0.60
CA GLN A 312 -14.56 5.05 0.34
C GLN A 312 -14.48 3.59 -0.12
N ASN A 313 -14.71 3.33 -1.41
CA ASN A 313 -14.69 1.98 -1.99
C ASN A 313 -13.33 1.28 -1.81
N ILE A 314 -12.25 2.06 -1.83
CA ILE A 314 -10.88 1.58 -1.60
C ILE A 314 -10.48 1.63 -0.11
N GLY A 315 -11.31 2.18 0.77
CA GLY A 315 -11.08 2.28 2.22
C GLY A 315 -10.11 3.37 2.64
N HIS A 316 -10.15 4.54 1.99
CA HIS A 316 -9.51 5.76 2.48
C HIS A 316 -10.50 6.55 3.35
N GLU A 317 -10.07 6.97 4.55
CA GLU A 317 -10.89 7.82 5.43
C GLU A 317 -11.04 9.25 4.90
N ASP A 318 -10.05 9.71 4.14
CA ASP A 318 -9.98 11.06 3.62
C ASP A 318 -9.70 11.04 2.12
N VAL A 319 -10.57 11.70 1.35
CA VAL A 319 -10.42 11.90 -0.10
C VAL A 319 -9.11 12.60 -0.45
N THR A 320 -8.57 13.43 0.44
CA THR A 320 -7.27 14.10 0.24
C THR A 320 -6.13 13.10 0.09
N THR A 321 -6.25 11.90 0.69
CA THR A 321 -5.27 10.82 0.52
C THR A 321 -5.24 10.36 -0.94
N THR A 322 -6.41 10.22 -1.55
CA THR A 322 -6.53 9.88 -2.97
C THR A 322 -6.01 11.03 -3.84
N LEU A 323 -6.41 12.27 -3.58
CA LEU A 323 -5.97 13.43 -4.37
C LEU A 323 -4.46 13.71 -4.24
N ARG A 324 -3.85 13.48 -3.08
CA ARG A 324 -2.40 13.69 -2.88
C ARG A 324 -1.55 12.71 -3.69
N VAL A 325 -2.06 11.50 -3.88
CA VAL A 325 -1.37 10.42 -4.57
C VAL A 325 -1.63 10.48 -6.08
N TYR A 326 -2.87 10.71 -6.50
CA TYR A 326 -3.29 10.59 -7.91
C TYR A 326 -3.72 11.91 -8.56
N GLY A 327 -3.92 12.98 -7.79
CA GLY A 327 -4.36 14.28 -8.29
C GLY A 327 -3.25 15.10 -8.97
N ARG A 328 -2.02 14.57 -9.06
CA ARG A 328 -0.94 15.19 -9.84
C ARG A 328 -1.12 14.84 -11.32
N LEU A 329 -1.61 15.80 -12.09
CA LEU A 329 -1.70 15.69 -13.54
C LEU A 329 -0.30 15.79 -14.16
N THR A 330 -0.06 15.04 -15.24
CA THR A 330 1.09 15.28 -16.11
C THR A 330 0.95 16.67 -16.74
N GLN A 331 2.06 17.25 -17.20
CA GLN A 331 2.03 18.57 -17.83
C GLN A 331 1.09 18.62 -19.04
N THR A 332 1.06 17.55 -19.84
CA THR A 332 0.11 17.39 -20.96
C THR A 332 -1.34 17.35 -20.48
N ASN A 333 -1.67 16.49 -19.51
CA ASN A 333 -3.05 16.39 -19.01
C ASN A 333 -3.51 17.69 -18.33
N LEU A 334 -2.59 18.40 -17.67
CA LEU A 334 -2.83 19.70 -17.08
C LEU A 334 -3.15 20.72 -18.18
N GLN A 335 -2.32 20.79 -19.22
CA GLN A 335 -2.55 21.68 -20.37
C GLN A 335 -3.90 21.41 -21.02
N ASP A 336 -4.22 20.16 -21.33
CA ASP A 336 -5.49 19.77 -21.95
C ASP A 336 -6.69 20.09 -21.05
N THR A 337 -6.54 19.87 -19.74
CA THR A 337 -7.59 20.18 -18.76
C THR A 337 -7.82 21.67 -18.63
N ILE A 338 -6.75 22.47 -18.53
CA ILE A 338 -6.87 23.94 -18.49
C ILE A 338 -7.46 24.45 -19.81
N ALA A 339 -7.02 23.94 -20.96
CA ALA A 339 -7.58 24.30 -22.25
C ALA A 339 -9.08 23.98 -22.34
N ARG A 340 -9.52 22.82 -21.83
CA ARG A 340 -10.94 22.45 -21.75
C ARG A 340 -11.73 23.35 -20.80
N ILE A 341 -11.17 23.74 -19.66
CA ILE A 341 -11.80 24.66 -18.71
C ILE A 341 -11.94 26.07 -19.31
N SER A 342 -10.94 26.50 -20.07
CA SER A 342 -10.92 27.81 -20.75
C SER A 342 -11.77 27.84 -22.02
N ALA A 343 -12.20 26.70 -22.54
CA ALA A 343 -13.13 26.65 -23.64
C ALA A 343 -14.50 27.20 -23.19
N PRO A 344 -15.19 28.01 -24.02
CA PRO A 344 -16.56 28.44 -23.72
C PRO A 344 -17.43 27.20 -23.51
N PRO A 345 -18.36 27.22 -22.53
CA PRO A 345 -19.21 26.07 -22.25
C PRO A 345 -19.89 25.66 -23.55
N ALA A 346 -19.74 24.39 -23.93
CA ALA A 346 -20.51 23.84 -25.03
C ALA A 346 -21.98 24.11 -24.72
N THR A 347 -22.71 24.72 -25.66
CA THR A 347 -24.16 24.92 -25.58
C THR A 347 -24.85 23.56 -25.57
N SER A 348 -24.85 22.90 -24.41
CA SER A 348 -25.77 21.83 -24.09
C SER A 348 -27.05 22.48 -23.58
N ASN A 349 -28.16 22.21 -24.27
CA ASN A 349 -29.52 22.56 -23.85
C ASN A 349 -29.93 21.84 -22.55
N ALA A 350 -29.27 22.17 -21.44
CA ALA A 350 -29.75 21.91 -20.10
C ALA A 350 -30.07 23.28 -19.51
N THR A 351 -31.33 23.47 -19.14
CA THR A 351 -31.83 24.65 -18.41
C THR A 351 -30.82 25.08 -17.34
N ASN A 352 -30.15 26.21 -17.60
CA ASN A 352 -29.27 26.85 -16.64
C ASN A 352 -30.09 27.10 -15.37
N LEU A 353 -29.71 26.46 -14.26
CA LEU A 353 -30.13 26.90 -12.93
C LEU A 353 -29.71 28.36 -12.82
N SER A 354 -30.69 29.23 -12.58
CA SER A 354 -30.43 30.66 -12.46
C SER A 354 -29.56 30.89 -11.23
N ASN A 355 -28.81 32.00 -11.19
CA ASN A 355 -28.07 32.38 -9.99
C ASN A 355 -28.99 32.46 -8.75
N ALA A 356 -30.28 32.74 -8.95
CA ALA A 356 -31.28 32.72 -7.88
C ALA A 356 -31.56 31.30 -7.32
N ASP A 357 -31.39 30.24 -8.12
CA ASP A 357 -31.53 28.86 -7.66
C ASP A 357 -30.30 28.42 -6.85
N ILE A 358 -29.12 28.94 -7.20
CA ILE A 358 -27.87 28.72 -6.46
C ILE A 358 -27.92 29.45 -5.11
N ASP A 359 -28.38 30.71 -5.09
CA ASP A 359 -28.51 31.50 -3.86
C ASP A 359 -29.50 30.86 -2.87
N ARG A 360 -30.62 30.31 -3.37
CA ARG A 360 -31.59 29.55 -2.54
C ARG A 360 -31.00 28.25 -1.96
N LEU A 361 -30.09 27.60 -2.68
CA LEU A 361 -29.44 26.37 -2.21
C LEU A 361 -28.40 26.69 -1.13
N VAL A 362 -27.67 27.80 -1.29
CA VAL A 362 -26.72 28.29 -0.29
C VAL A 362 -27.45 28.70 1.00
N GLU A 363 -28.56 29.42 0.91
CA GLU A 363 -29.39 29.79 2.09
C GLU A 363 -29.89 28.56 2.86
N ARG A 364 -30.37 27.53 2.15
CA ARG A 364 -30.82 26.26 2.75
C ARG A 364 -29.70 25.50 3.47
N LEU A 365 -28.49 25.53 2.93
CA LEU A 365 -27.34 24.85 3.55
C LEU A 365 -26.78 25.62 4.74
N THR A 366 -26.94 26.95 4.78
CA THR A 366 -26.59 27.77 5.95
C THR A 366 -27.62 27.68 7.07
N SER A 367 -28.91 27.50 6.78
CA SER A 367 -29.94 27.34 7.82
C SER A 367 -29.93 25.96 8.49
N MET A 368 -29.41 24.92 7.83
CA MET A 368 -29.25 23.58 8.40
C MET A 368 -28.09 23.43 9.40
N LYS A 369 -27.28 24.47 9.63
CA LYS A 369 -26.16 24.45 10.60
C LYS A 369 -26.51 25.00 11.99
N VAL A 370 -27.76 25.37 12.21
CA VAL A 370 -28.25 25.80 13.54
C VAL A 370 -29.46 24.93 13.89
N GLU A 371 -29.17 23.68 14.29
CA GLU A 371 -29.98 22.87 15.22
C GLU A 371 -29.13 21.73 15.79
#